data_AF-A0A496TG42-F1
#
_entry.id   AF-A0A496TG42-F1
#
_cell.length_a   1.000
_cell.length_b   1.000
_cell.length_c   1.000
_cell.angle_alpha   90.00
_cell.angle_beta   90.00
_cell.angle_gamma   90.00
#
_symmetry.space_group_name_H-M   'P 1'
#
loop_
_entity.id
_entity.type
_entity.pdbx_description
1 polymer ?
#
loop_
_entity_poly.entity_id
_entity_poly.type
_entity_poly.pdbx_seq_one_letter_code
_entity_poly.pdbx_strand_id
1 'polypeptide(L)'
;MKTNTTYLVFLTQFETPDSLEAFTNSSRISTRGKANRLIFNYQGEAEIEFRSTNGKRKYLLPPDFVFAMASMDSSANEENTRRMWRQFFSSSDKNFILTGVPVHWLQSRPGGTLVFDPTVSLTPPTDDVWIEYNKSYNYNTYNHIRIGRQTSWPWKRSLVRFDLSGIPQPATIQSATLQLYFYRTHGGTPVERTVQCHQVLKEWNESQATWYNRLSGSPWGTPGVGFDNIDAKSSPEDSDVWGSEYPCWKSFDVTELTQRWVNGTDPNYGVILWATNESQYTDRDEKWCYSSEYSGDVSKRPKLVVTYALNPLAEFEYDALGRPTTIAYANGVTESNQYDPNRGWITRRDYQKDGTNLFYFNNTTYDNVGNLKQQEYKHKSYPIETMDYDYDDLYRLTQFKHNGSVSRNYDYDPNGNLITFTGKTLTYGNQNNQLTGDGSRTFHFDAAGRVDQINSTTISYDSRNNMVAYGSCTYAYDAFGQRVRKTELGSTTYYITSGSQVLAEYTSNDNLDAEYIYALGRIIAILKPGRGYYWVYIDHLKSTRLVDGTDEFQTDMRRDYYPCGEQ
;
A
#
# COMPACT_ATOMS: atom_id res chain seq x y z
N MET A 1 -21.74 -2.92 15.48
CA MET A 1 -22.78 -3.28 14.49
C MET A 1 -24.13 -3.30 15.18
N LYS A 2 -25.03 -2.36 14.84
CA LYS A 2 -26.41 -2.26 15.39
C LYS A 2 -27.50 -2.45 14.33
N THR A 3 -27.13 -2.77 13.08
CA THR A 3 -28.05 -2.99 11.96
C THR A 3 -27.72 -4.34 11.31
N ASN A 4 -28.73 -5.15 10.98
CA ASN A 4 -28.61 -6.47 10.31
C ASN A 4 -28.16 -6.35 8.83
N THR A 5 -27.34 -5.35 8.50
CA THR A 5 -26.90 -5.10 7.13
C THR A 5 -25.54 -5.77 6.93
N THR A 6 -25.46 -6.70 5.99
CA THR A 6 -24.18 -7.31 5.57
C THR A 6 -23.43 -6.33 4.66
N TYR A 7 -22.12 -6.20 4.87
CA TYR A 7 -21.24 -5.36 4.07
C TYR A 7 -20.20 -6.23 3.36
N LEU A 8 -19.85 -5.87 2.12
CA LEU A 8 -18.57 -6.24 1.53
C LEU A 8 -17.51 -5.33 2.16
N VAL A 9 -16.49 -5.92 2.79
CA VAL A 9 -15.55 -5.21 3.65
C VAL A 9 -14.16 -5.19 3.04
N PHE A 10 -13.53 -4.02 3.07
CA PHE A 10 -12.14 -3.80 2.68
C PHE A 10 -11.36 -3.29 3.89
N LEU A 11 -10.12 -3.73 4.04
CA LEU A 11 -9.26 -3.33 5.14
C LEU A 11 -8.05 -2.60 4.56
N THR A 12 -7.81 -1.38 5.03
CA THR A 12 -6.65 -0.58 4.65
C THR A 12 -5.91 -0.16 5.93
N GLN A 13 -4.64 -0.52 6.01
CA GLN A 13 -3.74 -0.05 7.06
C GLN A 13 -3.06 1.23 6.58
N PHE A 14 -2.87 2.21 7.46
CA PHE A 14 -2.12 3.42 7.16
C PHE A 14 -1.27 3.83 8.35
N GLU A 15 -0.15 4.46 8.05
CA GLU A 15 0.75 5.00 9.06
C GLU A 15 0.37 6.46 9.35
N THR A 16 0.23 6.79 10.63
CA THR A 16 0.26 8.20 11.05
C THR A 16 1.45 8.39 11.98
N PRO A 17 2.17 9.53 11.90
CA PRO A 17 3.38 9.77 12.69
C PRO A 17 3.20 9.71 14.21
N ASP A 18 1.96 9.67 14.69
CA ASP A 18 1.60 9.71 16.10
C ASP A 18 0.41 8.75 16.39
N SER A 19 0.30 8.25 17.62
CA SER A 19 -0.84 7.43 18.07
C SER A 19 -2.14 8.24 18.01
N LEU A 20 -3.19 7.66 17.43
CA LEU A 20 -4.39 8.41 17.06
C LEU A 20 -5.18 8.98 18.26
N GLU A 21 -4.93 8.50 19.48
CA GLU A 21 -5.47 9.04 20.73
C GLU A 21 -5.16 10.53 20.95
N ALA A 22 -4.00 10.99 20.50
CA ALA A 22 -3.62 12.40 20.60
C ALA A 22 -4.38 13.32 19.61
N PHE A 23 -5.22 12.74 18.72
CA PHE A 23 -5.78 13.47 17.58
C PHE A 23 -7.31 13.66 17.57
N THR A 24 -8.01 13.27 18.63
CA THR A 24 -9.46 13.02 18.58
C THR A 24 -10.28 13.98 19.44
N ASN A 25 -11.44 14.40 18.91
CA ASN A 25 -12.44 15.16 19.65
C ASN A 25 -13.24 14.21 20.55
N SER A 26 -13.16 14.41 21.87
CA SER A 26 -13.74 13.53 22.90
C SER A 26 -15.26 13.36 22.82
N SER A 27 -15.98 14.26 22.13
CA SER A 27 -17.44 14.16 21.96
C SER A 27 -17.87 13.11 20.92
N ARG A 28 -16.94 12.58 20.10
CA ARG A 28 -17.22 11.63 19.00
C ARG A 28 -16.75 10.20 19.27
N ILE A 29 -16.24 9.93 20.48
CA ILE A 29 -15.76 8.62 20.92
C ILE A 29 -16.90 7.85 21.59
N SER A 30 -17.26 6.67 21.07
CA SER A 30 -18.11 5.73 21.83
C SER A 30 -17.20 4.73 22.56
N THR A 31 -17.09 4.84 23.88
CA THR A 31 -16.29 3.95 24.74
C THR A 31 -16.91 2.57 24.95
N ARG A 32 -17.78 2.10 24.04
CA ARG A 32 -18.50 0.82 24.17
C ARG A 32 -17.69 -0.43 23.80
N GLY A 33 -16.39 -0.30 23.55
CA GLY A 33 -15.48 -1.43 23.34
C GLY A 33 -14.27 -1.32 24.26
N LYS A 34 -13.76 -2.47 24.72
CA LYS A 34 -12.63 -2.67 25.66
C LYS A 34 -11.53 -1.61 25.57
N ALA A 35 -10.90 -1.31 26.73
CA ALA A 35 -9.79 -0.37 26.90
C ALA A 35 -8.77 -0.41 25.74
N ASN A 36 -8.30 0.78 25.34
CA ASN A 36 -7.33 1.03 24.25
C ASN A 36 -7.84 0.76 22.82
N ARG A 37 -9.14 0.96 22.57
CA ARG A 37 -9.71 0.97 21.21
C ARG A 37 -10.51 2.24 20.98
N LEU A 38 -10.02 3.10 20.09
CA LEU A 38 -10.84 4.17 19.52
C LEU A 38 -11.79 3.55 18.49
N ILE A 39 -13.10 3.53 18.81
CA ILE A 39 -14.14 3.06 17.89
C ILE A 39 -14.99 4.25 17.48
N PHE A 40 -14.83 4.69 16.23
CA PHE A 40 -15.75 5.62 15.57
C PHE A 40 -16.77 4.81 14.78
N ASN A 41 -17.99 4.67 15.32
CA ASN A 41 -19.12 4.18 14.54
C ASN A 41 -19.70 5.39 13.80
N TYR A 42 -19.31 5.61 12.55
CA TYR A 42 -19.73 6.80 11.82
C TYR A 42 -20.60 6.44 10.63
N GLN A 43 -21.92 6.41 10.85
CA GLN A 43 -22.90 6.42 9.78
C GLN A 43 -23.31 7.88 9.54
N GLY A 44 -22.79 8.50 8.47
CA GLY A 44 -23.53 9.58 7.80
C GLY A 44 -22.92 10.98 7.67
N GLU A 45 -21.75 11.35 8.22
CA GLU A 45 -21.15 12.65 7.83
C GLU A 45 -20.12 12.56 6.70
N ALA A 46 -19.82 13.74 6.15
CA ALA A 46 -19.04 13.97 4.96
C ALA A 46 -17.52 13.75 5.11
N GLU A 47 -16.87 13.83 6.28
CA GLU A 47 -15.39 13.80 6.37
C GLU A 47 -14.91 13.25 7.73
N ILE A 48 -13.69 12.69 7.80
CA ILE A 48 -12.99 12.32 9.05
C ILE A 48 -11.73 13.18 9.18
N GLU A 49 -11.66 14.00 10.23
CA GLU A 49 -10.51 14.85 10.54
C GLU A 49 -9.67 14.31 11.71
N PHE A 50 -8.35 14.38 11.55
CA PHE A 50 -7.35 14.07 12.56
C PHE A 50 -6.62 15.36 12.92
N ARG A 51 -6.65 15.78 14.19
CA ARG A 51 -6.14 17.09 14.64
C ARG A 51 -5.22 16.93 15.83
N SER A 52 -4.01 17.47 15.84
CA SER A 52 -3.12 17.40 17.01
C SER A 52 -3.77 17.96 18.28
N THR A 53 -3.20 17.63 19.45
CA THR A 53 -3.69 18.07 20.78
C THR A 53 -3.84 19.60 20.90
N ASN A 54 -3.09 20.38 20.13
CA ASN A 54 -3.20 21.85 20.04
C ASN A 54 -4.26 22.35 19.02
N GLY A 55 -5.08 21.46 18.45
CA GLY A 55 -6.19 21.77 17.54
C GLY A 55 -5.83 21.88 16.05
N LYS A 56 -4.54 21.79 15.67
CA LYS A 56 -4.10 21.87 14.27
C LYS A 56 -4.48 20.59 13.51
N ARG A 57 -5.18 20.72 12.38
CA ARG A 57 -5.47 19.57 11.50
C ARG A 57 -4.17 18.99 10.93
N LYS A 58 -4.01 17.66 11.04
CA LYS A 58 -2.84 16.90 10.60
C LYS A 58 -3.15 15.97 9.44
N TYR A 59 -4.35 15.38 9.43
CA TYR A 59 -4.79 14.49 8.38
C TYR A 59 -6.32 14.62 8.18
N LEU A 60 -6.79 14.45 6.95
CA LEU A 60 -8.20 14.55 6.57
C LEU A 60 -8.50 13.39 5.62
N LEU A 61 -9.46 12.54 5.98
CA LEU A 61 -10.05 11.55 5.09
C LEU A 61 -11.39 12.11 4.57
N PRO A 62 -11.47 12.49 3.28
CA PRO A 62 -12.69 13.00 2.64
C PRO A 62 -13.78 11.90 2.52
N PRO A 63 -15.01 12.19 2.08
CA PRO A 63 -16.01 11.15 1.85
C PRO A 63 -15.65 10.36 0.60
N ASP A 64 -15.46 9.04 0.72
CA ASP A 64 -15.34 8.20 -0.47
C ASP A 64 -16.72 7.70 -0.92
N PHE A 65 -16.83 7.48 -2.23
CA PHE A 65 -17.99 6.91 -2.87
C PHE A 65 -17.63 5.62 -3.60
N VAL A 66 -18.65 4.80 -3.85
CA VAL A 66 -18.58 3.70 -4.80
C VAL A 66 -19.67 3.93 -5.82
N PHE A 67 -19.34 3.78 -7.10
CA PHE A 67 -20.30 3.88 -8.18
C PHE A 67 -20.17 2.68 -9.11
N ALA A 68 -21.30 2.22 -9.65
CA ALA A 68 -21.32 1.11 -10.59
C ALA A 68 -21.21 1.65 -12.02
N MET A 69 -20.16 1.31 -12.75
CA MET A 69 -20.05 1.65 -14.16
C MET A 69 -20.77 0.61 -15.01
N ALA A 70 -22.04 0.85 -15.32
CA ALA A 70 -22.72 0.18 -16.41
C ALA A 70 -22.46 1.00 -17.70
N SER A 71 -21.53 0.55 -18.56
CA SER A 71 -21.24 1.10 -19.89
C SER A 71 -21.38 2.64 -20.05
N MET A 72 -20.30 3.39 -19.79
CA MET A 72 -20.03 4.77 -20.27
C MET A 72 -21.18 5.80 -20.35
N ASP A 73 -21.96 6.02 -19.28
CA ASP A 73 -22.65 7.31 -19.10
C ASP A 73 -22.02 8.06 -17.93
N SER A 74 -21.41 9.21 -18.22
CA SER A 74 -20.55 10.00 -17.34
C SER A 74 -21.31 10.84 -16.30
N SER A 75 -22.62 10.63 -16.14
CA SER A 75 -23.41 11.31 -15.12
C SER A 75 -23.65 10.41 -13.91
N ALA A 76 -22.80 10.56 -12.89
CA ALA A 76 -22.96 9.93 -11.59
C ALA A 76 -24.24 10.48 -10.89
N ASN A 77 -25.40 9.90 -11.19
CA ASN A 77 -26.64 10.21 -10.48
C ASN A 77 -26.59 9.64 -9.04
N GLU A 78 -27.33 10.26 -8.11
CA GLU A 78 -27.36 9.81 -6.70
C GLU A 78 -27.84 8.35 -6.55
N GLU A 79 -28.60 7.83 -7.52
CA GLU A 79 -29.03 6.44 -7.55
C GLU A 79 -27.89 5.45 -7.83
N ASN A 80 -26.86 5.86 -8.60
CA ASN A 80 -25.74 5.01 -9.01
C ASN A 80 -24.49 5.16 -8.12
N THR A 81 -24.51 6.09 -7.18
CA THR A 81 -23.41 6.35 -6.24
C THR A 81 -23.80 5.95 -4.82
N ARG A 82 -22.83 5.47 -4.04
CA ARG A 82 -23.04 5.08 -2.64
C ARG A 82 -21.87 5.50 -1.79
N ARG A 83 -22.17 6.22 -0.70
CA ARG A 83 -21.17 6.50 0.33
C ARG A 83 -20.67 5.21 0.97
N MET A 84 -19.36 5.08 1.09
CA MET A 84 -18.76 3.97 1.82
C MET A 84 -19.00 4.12 3.33
N TRP A 85 -19.29 3.00 3.98
CA TRP A 85 -19.19 2.93 5.43
C TRP A 85 -17.71 2.82 5.80
N ARG A 86 -17.30 3.42 6.94
CA ARG A 86 -15.95 3.31 7.48
C ARG A 86 -15.98 3.04 8.98
N GLN A 87 -15.06 2.18 9.43
CA GLN A 87 -14.76 1.97 10.82
C GLN A 87 -13.27 2.09 11.04
N PHE A 88 -12.91 3.01 11.91
CA PHE A 88 -11.54 3.22 12.27
C PHE A 88 -11.18 2.39 13.51
N PHE A 89 -10.00 1.76 13.47
CA PHE A 89 -9.41 1.03 14.59
C PHE A 89 -7.99 1.53 14.79
N SER A 90 -7.70 2.08 15.98
CA SER A 90 -6.34 2.41 16.39
C SER A 90 -5.92 1.55 17.58
N SER A 91 -4.65 1.16 17.57
CA SER A 91 -3.88 0.72 18.74
C SER A 91 -2.71 1.69 18.97
N SER A 92 -1.87 1.42 19.98
CA SER A 92 -0.64 2.17 20.21
C SER A 92 0.31 2.19 19.00
N ASP A 93 0.20 1.21 18.09
CA ASP A 93 1.22 0.92 17.08
C ASP A 93 0.68 0.98 15.65
N LYS A 94 -0.64 0.89 15.45
CA LYS A 94 -1.25 0.78 14.11
C LYS A 94 -2.62 1.42 14.02
N ASN A 95 -2.94 1.85 12.81
CA ASN A 95 -4.20 2.45 12.45
C ASN A 95 -4.79 1.72 11.24
N PHE A 96 -6.04 1.27 11.37
CA PHE A 96 -6.77 0.57 10.33
C PHE A 96 -8.07 1.31 10.02
N ILE A 97 -8.40 1.39 8.74
CA ILE A 97 -9.74 1.72 8.27
C ILE A 97 -10.33 0.47 7.67
N LEU A 98 -11.47 0.08 8.20
CA LEU A 98 -12.33 -0.93 7.62
C LEU A 98 -13.42 -0.20 6.85
N THR A 99 -13.38 -0.27 5.53
CA THR A 99 -14.43 0.31 4.67
C THR A 99 -15.41 -0.77 4.25
N GLY A 100 -16.62 -0.40 3.84
CA GLY A 100 -17.48 -1.38 3.22
C GLY A 100 -18.73 -0.82 2.57
N VAL A 101 -19.24 -1.61 1.63
CA VAL A 101 -20.44 -1.31 0.83
C VAL A 101 -21.55 -2.29 1.22
N PRO A 102 -22.79 -1.84 1.47
CA PRO A 102 -23.87 -2.75 1.79
C PRO A 102 -24.14 -3.75 0.66
N VAL A 103 -24.19 -5.05 0.97
CA VAL A 103 -24.36 -6.12 -0.02
C VAL A 103 -25.67 -5.98 -0.79
N HIS A 104 -26.76 -5.55 -0.14
CA HIS A 104 -28.04 -5.30 -0.81
C HIS A 104 -27.96 -4.19 -1.86
N TRP A 105 -27.09 -3.20 -1.66
CA TRP A 105 -26.86 -2.15 -2.67
C TRP A 105 -26.15 -2.75 -3.89
N LEU A 106 -25.13 -3.58 -3.69
CA LEU A 106 -24.41 -4.29 -4.76
C LEU A 106 -25.33 -5.20 -5.58
N GLN A 107 -26.17 -5.99 -4.91
CA GLN A 107 -27.14 -6.89 -5.55
C GLN A 107 -28.19 -6.16 -6.38
N SER A 108 -28.43 -4.88 -6.10
CA SER A 108 -29.37 -4.05 -6.85
C SER A 108 -28.76 -3.41 -8.12
N ARG A 109 -27.46 -3.60 -8.37
CA ARG A 109 -26.77 -3.03 -9.54
C ARG A 109 -26.71 -4.04 -10.71
N PRO A 110 -26.71 -3.56 -11.97
CA PRO A 110 -26.34 -4.39 -13.11
C PRO A 110 -24.92 -4.95 -12.94
N GLY A 111 -24.64 -6.13 -13.52
CA GLY A 111 -23.27 -6.65 -13.56
C GLY A 111 -22.34 -5.65 -14.28
N GLY A 112 -21.20 -5.33 -13.67
CA GLY A 112 -20.26 -4.32 -14.16
C GLY A 112 -19.17 -4.00 -13.16
N THR A 113 -18.23 -3.14 -13.56
CA THR A 113 -17.12 -2.72 -12.71
C THR A 113 -17.62 -1.76 -11.63
N LEU A 114 -17.32 -2.09 -10.37
CA LEU A 114 -17.48 -1.16 -9.25
C LEU A 114 -16.24 -0.27 -9.20
N VAL A 115 -16.45 1.03 -9.26
CA VAL A 115 -15.37 2.01 -9.10
C VAL A 115 -15.50 2.65 -7.74
N PHE A 116 -14.43 2.58 -6.98
CA PHE A 116 -14.27 3.34 -5.75
C PHE A 116 -13.76 4.71 -6.14
N ASP A 117 -14.49 5.76 -5.79
CA ASP A 117 -14.04 7.14 -5.91
C ASP A 117 -13.10 7.44 -4.74
N PRO A 118 -11.77 7.49 -4.96
CA PRO A 118 -10.84 7.74 -3.88
C PRO A 118 -10.41 9.21 -3.91
N THR A 119 -11.28 10.12 -4.39
CA THR A 119 -10.95 11.54 -4.50
C THR A 119 -10.56 12.10 -3.14
N VAL A 120 -9.30 12.51 -3.02
CA VAL A 120 -8.76 13.15 -1.82
C VAL A 120 -8.69 14.66 -2.00
N SER A 121 -9.01 15.41 -0.95
CA SER A 121 -8.79 16.85 -0.90
C SER A 121 -7.69 17.15 0.12
N LEU A 122 -6.50 17.46 -0.38
CA LEU A 122 -5.33 17.79 0.41
C LEU A 122 -5.41 19.26 0.79
N THR A 123 -5.65 19.54 2.07
CA THR A 123 -5.78 20.91 2.59
C THR A 123 -5.49 20.96 4.10
N PRO A 124 -4.93 22.07 4.62
CA PRO A 124 -4.31 23.15 3.85
C PRO A 124 -3.02 22.67 3.15
N PRO A 125 -2.34 23.52 2.36
CA PRO A 125 -0.95 23.26 1.97
C PRO A 125 -0.09 22.93 3.19
N THR A 126 0.96 22.16 2.96
CA THR A 126 2.02 21.93 3.96
C THR A 126 2.84 23.20 4.15
N ASP A 127 3.08 23.91 3.04
CA ASP A 127 3.79 25.19 3.01
C ASP A 127 3.13 26.10 1.98
N ASP A 128 2.90 27.36 2.33
CA ASP A 128 2.60 28.43 1.40
C ASP A 128 3.22 29.79 1.80
N VAL A 129 3.77 30.49 0.81
CA VAL A 129 4.40 31.79 1.04
C VAL A 129 4.32 32.64 -0.21
N TRP A 130 4.18 33.95 -0.06
CA TRP A 130 4.44 34.87 -1.16
C TRP A 130 5.70 35.69 -0.93
N ILE A 131 6.42 35.92 -2.02
CA ILE A 131 7.66 36.69 -2.08
C ILE A 131 7.43 37.93 -2.94
N GLU A 132 8.19 38.98 -2.65
CA GLU A 132 8.01 40.30 -3.26
C GLU A 132 9.32 40.81 -3.84
N TYR A 133 9.24 41.47 -5.01
CA TYR A 133 10.40 42.03 -5.68
C TYR A 133 11.32 42.80 -4.73
N ASN A 134 12.61 42.48 -4.80
CA ASN A 134 13.66 43.21 -4.07
C ASN A 134 13.48 43.17 -2.54
N LYS A 135 12.75 42.16 -2.01
CA LYS A 135 12.63 41.92 -0.58
C LYS A 135 13.46 40.72 -0.13
N SER A 136 14.18 40.92 0.97
CA SER A 136 14.96 39.89 1.67
C SER A 136 14.19 39.28 2.85
N TYR A 137 12.88 39.51 2.91
CA TYR A 137 11.95 38.89 3.84
C TYR A 137 10.74 38.40 3.05
N ASN A 138 9.93 37.55 3.67
CA ASN A 138 8.73 36.99 3.08
C ASN A 138 7.51 37.24 3.97
N TYR A 139 6.39 36.65 3.59
CA TYR A 139 5.09 36.92 4.20
C TYR A 139 4.38 35.63 4.63
N ASN A 140 5.14 34.63 5.09
CA ASN A 140 4.61 33.31 5.47
C ASN A 140 3.60 33.33 6.64
N THR A 141 3.57 34.39 7.46
CA THR A 141 2.60 34.50 8.58
C THR A 141 1.30 35.22 8.19
N TYR A 142 1.14 35.62 6.93
CA TYR A 142 -0.02 36.37 6.47
C TYR A 142 -1.15 35.41 6.08
N ASN A 143 -2.39 35.80 6.35
CA ASN A 143 -3.59 35.02 6.01
C ASN A 143 -3.96 34.99 4.51
N HIS A 144 -3.04 35.39 3.64
CA HIS A 144 -3.25 35.46 2.20
C HIS A 144 -1.93 35.37 1.44
N ILE A 145 -2.01 34.78 0.25
CA ILE A 145 -0.96 34.77 -0.77
C ILE A 145 -1.31 35.77 -1.87
N ARG A 146 -0.28 36.26 -2.58
CA ARG A 146 -0.43 37.34 -3.56
C ARG A 146 0.26 37.03 -4.88
N ILE A 147 -0.41 37.40 -5.97
CA ILE A 147 0.07 37.22 -7.32
C ILE A 147 -0.11 38.55 -8.09
N GLY A 148 0.90 38.94 -8.87
CA GLY A 148 0.81 40.11 -9.74
C GLY A 148 1.50 41.34 -9.17
N ARG A 149 1.02 42.53 -9.57
CA ARG A 149 1.79 43.78 -9.40
C ARG A 149 0.98 44.88 -8.73
N GLN A 150 1.68 45.66 -7.91
CA GLN A 150 1.25 46.98 -7.45
C GLN A 150 2.25 48.05 -7.89
N THR A 151 1.75 49.21 -8.32
CA THR A 151 2.51 50.30 -8.95
C THR A 151 3.72 50.78 -8.11
N SER A 152 3.58 50.79 -6.77
CA SER A 152 4.64 51.23 -5.84
C SER A 152 5.38 50.08 -5.15
N TRP A 153 4.95 48.83 -5.37
CA TRP A 153 5.46 47.62 -4.72
C TRP A 153 5.41 46.46 -5.73
N PRO A 154 6.40 46.37 -6.62
CA PRO A 154 6.30 45.52 -7.81
C PRO A 154 6.41 44.02 -7.48
N TRP A 155 5.83 43.21 -8.37
CA TRP A 155 5.84 41.73 -8.48
C TRP A 155 5.77 40.89 -7.21
N LYS A 156 4.68 40.12 -7.13
CA LYS A 156 4.38 39.20 -6.06
C LYS A 156 4.16 37.82 -6.65
N ARG A 157 4.85 36.83 -6.11
CA ARG A 157 4.80 35.44 -6.55
C ARG A 157 4.49 34.58 -5.35
N SER A 158 3.64 33.57 -5.54
CA SER A 158 3.24 32.68 -4.45
C SER A 158 3.77 31.27 -4.70
N LEU A 159 4.38 30.67 -3.69
CA LEU A 159 4.81 29.28 -3.65
C LEU A 159 3.82 28.50 -2.80
N VAL A 160 3.43 27.31 -3.26
CA VAL A 160 2.49 26.43 -2.55
C VAL A 160 2.96 24.98 -2.69
N ARG A 161 3.03 24.23 -1.59
CA ARG A 161 3.37 22.80 -1.56
C ARG A 161 2.39 22.00 -0.72
N PHE A 162 2.00 20.83 -1.21
CA PHE A 162 1.12 19.89 -0.50
C PHE A 162 1.87 18.62 -0.16
N ASP A 163 1.53 18.02 0.98
CA ASP A 163 1.92 16.66 1.33
C ASP A 163 1.03 15.67 0.59
N LEU A 164 1.66 14.76 -0.17
CA LEU A 164 1.00 13.74 -0.97
C LEU A 164 1.00 12.37 -0.29
N SER A 165 1.54 12.25 0.93
CA SER A 165 1.62 10.99 1.68
C SER A 165 0.26 10.31 1.89
N GLY A 166 -0.84 11.06 1.79
CA GLY A 166 -2.20 10.54 1.81
C GLY A 166 -2.64 9.80 0.55
N ILE A 167 -1.86 9.82 -0.53
CA ILE A 167 -2.13 9.08 -1.77
C ILE A 167 -1.34 7.76 -1.73
N PRO A 168 -2.02 6.59 -1.76
CA PRO A 168 -1.36 5.29 -1.72
C PRO A 168 -0.53 5.05 -2.99
N GLN A 169 0.60 4.36 -2.87
CA GLN A 169 1.38 3.90 -4.03
C GLN A 169 1.08 2.41 -4.32
N PRO A 170 0.96 2.00 -5.60
CA PRO A 170 1.04 2.78 -6.83
C PRO A 170 -0.34 3.33 -7.23
N ALA A 171 -0.53 4.65 -7.11
CA ALA A 171 -1.72 5.33 -7.62
C ALA A 171 -1.48 5.88 -9.02
N THR A 172 -2.44 5.59 -9.91
CA THR A 172 -2.61 6.30 -11.18
C THR A 172 -3.48 7.52 -10.91
N ILE A 173 -2.93 8.72 -11.05
CA ILE A 173 -3.66 9.97 -10.91
C ILE A 173 -4.56 10.16 -12.12
N GLN A 174 -5.88 10.17 -11.89
CA GLN A 174 -6.89 10.42 -12.92
C GLN A 174 -7.10 11.91 -13.13
N SER A 175 -7.08 12.69 -12.05
CA SER A 175 -7.10 14.15 -12.09
C SER A 175 -6.43 14.72 -10.83
N ALA A 176 -5.77 15.88 -10.96
CA ALA A 176 -5.33 16.67 -9.82
C ALA A 176 -5.52 18.16 -10.11
N THR A 177 -6.29 18.85 -9.26
CA THR A 177 -6.63 20.26 -9.43
C THR A 177 -6.21 21.06 -8.21
N LEU A 178 -5.28 22.00 -8.40
CA LEU A 178 -4.96 23.02 -7.41
C LEU A 178 -6.07 24.08 -7.40
N GLN A 179 -6.71 24.28 -6.27
CA GLN A 179 -7.78 25.26 -6.09
C GLN A 179 -7.39 26.35 -5.09
N LEU A 180 -7.60 27.60 -5.50
CA LEU A 180 -7.31 28.80 -4.72
C LEU A 180 -8.56 29.68 -4.64
N TYR A 181 -8.89 30.16 -3.44
CA TYR A 181 -10.03 31.05 -3.28
C TYR A 181 -9.61 32.51 -3.49
N PHE A 182 -9.77 33.00 -4.71
CA PHE A 182 -9.51 34.37 -5.10
C PHE A 182 -10.63 35.28 -4.58
N TYR A 183 -10.36 36.02 -3.50
CA TYR A 183 -11.41 36.75 -2.78
C TYR A 183 -11.41 38.26 -3.02
N ARG A 184 -10.32 38.80 -3.58
CA ARG A 184 -10.17 40.25 -3.72
C ARG A 184 -9.06 40.63 -4.70
N THR A 185 -9.24 41.75 -5.40
CA THR A 185 -8.13 42.52 -5.98
C THR A 185 -7.76 43.74 -5.12
N HIS A 186 -6.46 44.10 -5.10
CA HIS A 186 -6.01 45.26 -4.36
C HIS A 186 -6.29 46.58 -5.10
N GLY A 187 -7.34 47.31 -4.67
CA GLY A 187 -7.63 48.74 -4.88
C GLY A 187 -7.26 49.34 -6.24
N GLY A 188 -8.24 49.42 -7.14
CA GLY A 188 -8.13 49.96 -8.51
C GLY A 188 -9.26 49.37 -9.38
N THR A 189 -9.26 49.66 -10.68
CA THR A 189 -10.07 48.89 -11.64
C THR A 189 -9.41 47.52 -11.82
N PRO A 190 -10.09 46.40 -11.55
CA PRO A 190 -9.53 45.07 -11.81
C PRO A 190 -9.08 44.96 -13.26
N VAL A 191 -7.87 44.46 -13.50
CA VAL A 191 -7.41 44.15 -14.85
C VAL A 191 -7.22 42.65 -15.01
N GLU A 192 -7.30 42.17 -16.24
CA GLU A 192 -7.06 40.76 -16.52
C GLU A 192 -5.58 40.42 -16.38
N ARG A 193 -5.30 39.38 -15.59
CA ARG A 193 -3.94 38.83 -15.42
C ARG A 193 -3.92 37.38 -15.85
N THR A 194 -3.03 37.03 -16.76
CA THR A 194 -2.75 35.61 -17.05
C THR A 194 -1.85 35.08 -15.93
N VAL A 195 -2.45 34.32 -15.00
CA VAL A 195 -1.74 33.64 -13.93
C VAL A 195 -1.35 32.25 -14.41
N GLN A 196 -0.08 31.90 -14.26
CA GLN A 196 0.45 30.59 -14.60
C GLN A 196 0.89 29.83 -13.35
N CYS A 197 0.69 28.52 -13.38
CA CYS A 197 1.16 27.56 -12.38
C CYS A 197 2.34 26.77 -12.95
N HIS A 198 3.49 26.81 -12.29
CA HIS A 198 4.71 26.12 -12.73
C HIS A 198 5.26 25.22 -11.63
N GLN A 199 5.82 24.07 -12.02
CA GLN A 199 6.59 23.22 -11.12
C GLN A 199 7.84 23.94 -10.60
N VAL A 200 8.07 23.89 -9.28
CA VAL A 200 9.33 24.32 -8.66
C VAL A 200 10.33 23.16 -8.69
N LEU A 201 11.58 23.45 -9.07
CA LEU A 201 12.63 22.44 -9.31
C LEU A 201 13.69 22.39 -8.19
N LYS A 202 13.61 23.29 -7.21
CA LYS A 202 14.51 23.33 -6.06
C LYS A 202 13.76 23.35 -4.74
N GLU A 203 14.38 22.72 -3.75
CA GLU A 203 13.93 22.81 -2.37
C GLU A 203 13.91 24.26 -1.87
N TRP A 204 12.85 24.59 -1.14
CA TRP A 204 12.66 25.83 -0.41
C TRP A 204 12.04 25.56 0.95
N ASN A 205 12.18 26.53 1.86
CA ASN A 205 11.57 26.50 3.18
C ASN A 205 10.68 27.73 3.35
N GLU A 206 9.44 27.52 3.79
CA GLU A 206 8.41 28.56 3.92
C GLU A 206 8.86 29.79 4.73
N SER A 207 9.58 29.57 5.83
CA SER A 207 10.07 30.64 6.70
C SER A 207 11.32 31.36 6.17
N GLN A 208 11.93 30.87 5.08
CA GLN A 208 13.23 31.34 4.58
C GLN A 208 13.19 31.81 3.12
N ALA A 209 12.23 31.34 2.33
CA ALA A 209 12.12 31.65 0.91
C ALA A 209 11.77 33.13 0.72
N THR A 210 12.63 33.88 0.06
CA THR A 210 12.50 35.32 -0.24
C THR A 210 12.64 35.54 -1.74
N TRP A 211 12.68 36.80 -2.18
CA TRP A 211 12.98 37.09 -3.58
C TRP A 211 14.37 36.59 -3.99
N TYR A 212 15.35 36.64 -3.10
CA TYR A 212 16.73 36.31 -3.42
C TYR A 212 17.11 34.88 -3.05
N ASN A 213 16.58 34.38 -1.94
CA ASN A 213 17.01 33.12 -1.33
C ASN A 213 15.88 32.10 -1.26
N ARG A 214 16.17 30.84 -1.55
CA ARG A 214 15.25 29.70 -1.35
C ARG A 214 15.37 29.10 0.06
N LEU A 215 16.57 29.16 0.62
CA LEU A 215 16.93 28.78 2.00
C LEU A 215 17.88 29.85 2.53
N SER A 216 18.04 29.95 3.86
CA SER A 216 19.00 30.89 4.45
C SER A 216 20.41 30.68 3.87
N GLY A 217 20.96 31.73 3.25
CA GLY A 217 22.28 31.69 2.60
C GLY A 217 22.35 30.94 1.26
N SER A 218 21.23 30.39 0.76
CA SER A 218 21.17 29.70 -0.53
C SER A 218 20.26 30.46 -1.51
N PRO A 219 20.84 31.09 -2.56
CA PRO A 219 20.06 31.88 -3.51
C PRO A 219 19.23 31.01 -4.46
N TRP A 220 18.18 31.62 -5.02
CA TRP A 220 17.60 31.17 -6.29
C TRP A 220 18.64 31.36 -7.41
N GLY A 221 18.58 30.55 -8.47
CA GLY A 221 19.40 30.77 -9.67
C GLY A 221 19.10 32.12 -10.31
N THR A 222 17.82 32.46 -10.39
CA THR A 222 17.29 33.74 -10.82
C THR A 222 16.37 34.31 -9.73
N PRO A 223 16.58 35.57 -9.27
CA PRO A 223 15.74 36.16 -8.23
C PRO A 223 14.23 36.13 -8.56
N GLY A 224 13.46 35.68 -7.56
CA GLY A 224 12.03 35.48 -7.60
C GLY A 224 11.60 34.12 -8.16
N VAL A 225 12.50 33.12 -8.22
CA VAL A 225 12.23 31.77 -8.75
C VAL A 225 12.08 31.80 -10.28
N GLY A 226 13.19 31.85 -11.02
CA GLY A 226 13.15 31.97 -12.49
C GLY A 226 12.47 30.81 -13.23
N PHE A 227 11.82 31.12 -14.35
CA PHE A 227 11.27 30.15 -15.31
C PHE A 227 12.34 29.68 -16.29
N ASP A 228 13.45 29.17 -15.75
CA ASP A 228 14.70 28.89 -16.45
C ASP A 228 15.04 27.39 -16.53
N ASN A 229 14.10 26.51 -16.13
CA ASN A 229 14.33 25.07 -15.94
C ASN A 229 15.41 24.74 -14.91
N ILE A 230 15.75 25.70 -14.04
CA ILE A 230 16.69 25.53 -12.93
C ILE A 230 15.96 25.76 -11.61
N ASP A 231 15.22 26.86 -11.45
CA ASP A 231 14.45 27.15 -10.24
C ASP A 231 12.99 26.70 -10.36
N ALA A 232 12.38 26.97 -11.52
CA ALA A 232 11.07 26.47 -11.90
C ALA A 232 11.06 26.11 -13.39
N LYS A 233 10.16 25.20 -13.75
CA LYS A 233 9.97 24.75 -15.14
C LYS A 233 9.53 25.93 -16.01
N SER A 234 10.11 26.08 -17.20
CA SER A 234 9.81 27.20 -18.08
C SER A 234 8.40 27.12 -18.70
N SER A 235 7.92 25.90 -18.95
CA SER A 235 6.53 25.67 -19.36
C SER A 235 5.61 25.60 -18.14
N PRO A 236 4.43 26.25 -18.19
CA PRO A 236 3.43 26.09 -17.15
C PRO A 236 2.85 24.68 -17.17
N GLU A 237 2.38 24.20 -16.02
CA GLU A 237 1.50 23.04 -15.94
C GLU A 237 0.07 23.44 -16.35
N ASP A 238 -0.38 24.64 -15.95
CA ASP A 238 -1.64 25.24 -16.38
C ASP A 238 -1.62 26.78 -16.25
N SER A 239 -2.57 27.45 -16.88
CA SER A 239 -2.73 28.91 -16.84
C SER A 239 -4.19 29.33 -16.90
N ASP A 240 -4.53 30.41 -16.21
CA ASP A 240 -5.87 30.97 -16.20
C ASP A 240 -5.83 32.51 -16.20
N VAL A 241 -6.87 33.14 -16.77
CA VAL A 241 -7.01 34.60 -16.84
C VAL A 241 -7.89 35.07 -15.70
N TRP A 242 -7.36 35.94 -14.85
CA TRP A 242 -8.01 36.42 -13.64
C TRP A 242 -8.33 37.91 -13.77
N GLY A 243 -9.61 38.26 -13.78
CA GLY A 243 -10.12 39.62 -13.92
C GLY A 243 -10.91 40.11 -12.71
N SER A 244 -12.13 40.59 -12.97
CA SER A 244 -13.07 41.11 -11.96
C SER A 244 -13.94 40.03 -11.30
N GLU A 245 -13.79 38.77 -11.68
CA GLU A 245 -14.52 37.63 -11.13
C GLU A 245 -13.98 37.26 -9.74
N TYR A 246 -14.38 38.01 -8.72
CA TYR A 246 -14.14 37.66 -7.31
C TYR A 246 -15.35 38.08 -6.44
N PRO A 247 -15.63 37.37 -5.34
CA PRO A 247 -14.90 36.21 -4.83
C PRO A 247 -15.27 34.90 -5.55
N CYS A 248 -14.28 34.12 -5.98
CA CYS A 248 -14.50 32.82 -6.62
C CYS A 248 -13.36 31.82 -6.37
N TRP A 249 -13.57 30.57 -6.74
CA TRP A 249 -12.49 29.58 -6.83
C TRP A 249 -11.81 29.69 -8.19
N LYS A 250 -10.49 29.66 -8.17
CA LYS A 250 -9.63 29.51 -9.35
C LYS A 250 -8.93 28.16 -9.27
N SER A 251 -8.78 27.51 -10.43
CA SER A 251 -8.32 26.14 -10.54
C SER A 251 -7.18 26.04 -11.53
N PHE A 252 -6.19 25.21 -11.23
CA PHE A 252 -5.12 24.83 -12.15
C PHE A 252 -5.05 23.31 -12.24
N ASP A 253 -5.04 22.78 -13.45
CA ASP A 253 -4.77 21.36 -13.71
C ASP A 253 -3.27 21.06 -13.46
N VAL A 254 -3.01 20.18 -12.50
CA VAL A 254 -1.66 19.71 -12.16
C VAL A 254 -1.63 18.17 -12.16
N THR A 255 -2.50 17.53 -12.96
CA THR A 255 -2.67 16.08 -13.04
C THR A 255 -1.36 15.37 -13.35
N GLU A 256 -0.68 15.76 -14.45
CA GLU A 256 0.57 15.12 -14.86
C GLU A 256 1.70 15.37 -13.85
N LEU A 257 1.80 16.59 -13.30
CA LEU A 257 2.77 16.92 -12.26
C LEU A 257 2.57 16.08 -11.01
N THR A 258 1.32 15.91 -10.58
CA THR A 258 0.98 15.10 -9.40
C THR A 258 1.32 13.63 -9.63
N GLN A 259 1.09 13.09 -10.83
CA GLN A 259 1.52 11.73 -11.18
C GLN A 259 3.05 11.58 -11.07
N ARG A 260 3.82 12.54 -11.57
CA ARG A 260 5.30 12.51 -11.49
C ARG A 260 5.80 12.54 -10.04
N TRP A 261 5.17 13.35 -9.18
CA TRP A 261 5.47 13.36 -7.74
C TRP A 261 5.12 12.05 -7.06
N VAL A 262 3.94 11.48 -7.34
CA VAL A 262 3.50 10.21 -6.75
C VAL A 262 4.37 9.04 -7.21
N ASN A 263 4.86 9.05 -8.46
CA ASN A 263 5.79 8.05 -8.96
C ASN A 263 7.23 8.24 -8.45
N GLY A 264 7.54 9.38 -7.82
CA GLY A 264 8.90 9.73 -7.42
C GLY A 264 9.85 10.02 -8.59
N THR A 265 9.33 10.21 -9.82
CA THR A 265 10.14 10.60 -10.97
C THR A 265 10.63 12.04 -10.86
N ASP A 266 9.82 12.89 -10.21
CA ASP A 266 10.17 14.26 -9.86
C ASP A 266 10.10 14.46 -8.34
N PRO A 267 11.02 15.23 -7.73
CA PRO A 267 10.85 15.66 -6.34
C PRO A 267 9.68 16.64 -6.19
N ASN A 268 8.92 16.52 -5.09
CA ASN A 268 7.83 17.43 -4.76
C ASN A 268 8.34 18.68 -4.02
N TYR A 269 8.65 19.74 -4.78
CA TYR A 269 8.91 21.08 -4.24
C TYR A 269 7.71 22.02 -4.42
N GLY A 270 6.53 21.51 -4.78
CA GLY A 270 5.34 22.31 -5.00
C GLY A 270 5.37 23.14 -6.29
N VAL A 271 4.53 24.17 -6.33
CA VAL A 271 4.34 25.03 -7.49
C VAL A 271 4.57 26.50 -7.15
N ILE A 272 4.85 27.29 -8.19
CA ILE A 272 4.83 28.75 -8.16
C ILE A 272 3.70 29.29 -9.02
N LEU A 273 3.03 30.32 -8.49
CA LEU A 273 1.97 31.08 -9.13
C LEU A 273 2.48 32.47 -9.51
N TRP A 274 2.39 32.81 -10.79
CA TRP A 274 2.97 34.03 -11.35
C TRP A 274 2.08 34.60 -12.46
N ALA A 275 1.76 35.89 -12.39
CA ALA A 275 1.15 36.61 -13.52
C ALA A 275 2.18 36.98 -14.62
N THR A 276 1.98 36.57 -15.87
CA THR A 276 2.96 36.83 -16.95
C THR A 276 2.84 38.22 -17.56
N ASN A 277 1.65 38.82 -17.53
CA ASN A 277 1.38 40.13 -18.12
C ASN A 277 1.58 41.31 -17.14
N GLU A 278 2.54 41.17 -16.22
CA GLU A 278 2.75 42.14 -15.13
C GLU A 278 3.20 43.54 -15.58
N SER A 279 3.77 43.64 -16.77
CA SER A 279 4.25 44.88 -17.38
C SER A 279 3.19 45.61 -18.21
N GLN A 280 2.08 44.95 -18.55
CA GLN A 280 1.07 45.49 -19.48
C GLN A 280 0.20 46.60 -18.88
N TYR A 281 0.08 46.65 -17.56
CA TYR A 281 -0.79 47.61 -16.87
C TYR A 281 -0.03 48.40 -15.78
N THR A 282 -0.36 49.68 -15.67
CA THR A 282 0.21 50.61 -14.68
C THR A 282 -0.59 50.66 -13.38
N ASP A 283 -1.82 50.16 -13.39
CA ASP A 283 -2.72 50.13 -12.24
C ASP A 283 -2.40 49.04 -11.22
N ARG A 284 -2.93 49.22 -10.00
CA ARG A 284 -2.81 48.28 -8.88
C ARG A 284 -3.77 47.13 -9.10
N ASP A 285 -3.20 45.95 -9.35
CA ASP A 285 -4.02 44.77 -9.61
C ASP A 285 -3.26 43.51 -9.16
N GLU A 286 -3.24 43.35 -7.84
CA GLU A 286 -2.77 42.14 -7.16
C GLU A 286 -3.95 41.20 -6.93
N LYS A 287 -3.77 39.92 -7.20
CA LYS A 287 -4.74 38.89 -6.91
C LYS A 287 -4.47 38.32 -5.51
N TRP A 288 -5.48 38.37 -4.64
CA TRP A 288 -5.37 37.90 -3.26
C TRP A 288 -6.18 36.62 -3.09
N CYS A 289 -5.48 35.56 -2.65
CA CYS A 289 -6.07 34.29 -2.28
C CYS A 289 -5.81 34.04 -0.79
N TYR A 290 -6.71 33.35 -0.09
CA TYR A 290 -6.42 32.94 1.28
C TYR A 290 -5.21 31.99 1.33
N SER A 291 -4.43 32.05 2.41
CA SER A 291 -3.32 31.13 2.70
C SER A 291 -3.73 30.05 3.70
N SER A 292 -2.80 29.17 4.04
CA SER A 292 -2.95 28.18 5.10
C SER A 292 -3.19 28.80 6.49
N GLU A 293 -2.73 30.04 6.75
CA GLU A 293 -2.93 30.80 8.00
C GLU A 293 -4.35 31.34 8.15
N TYR A 294 -5.17 31.38 7.10
CA TYR A 294 -6.49 31.99 7.15
C TYR A 294 -7.42 31.28 8.15
N SER A 295 -7.77 31.95 9.25
CA SER A 295 -8.51 31.36 10.37
C SER A 295 -10.03 31.59 10.33
N GLY A 296 -10.54 32.30 9.32
CA GLY A 296 -11.97 32.57 9.19
C GLY A 296 -12.71 31.31 8.71
N ASP A 297 -13.15 31.33 7.46
CA ASP A 297 -13.72 30.15 6.82
C ASP A 297 -12.62 29.25 6.24
N VAL A 298 -12.17 28.28 7.04
CA VAL A 298 -11.08 27.37 6.68
C VAL A 298 -11.36 26.52 5.43
N SER A 299 -12.63 26.40 5.00
CA SER A 299 -12.99 25.72 3.75
C SER A 299 -12.51 26.47 2.49
N LYS A 300 -12.14 27.74 2.63
CA LYS A 300 -11.64 28.61 1.57
C LYS A 300 -10.11 28.67 1.48
N ARG A 301 -9.40 27.88 2.29
CA ARG A 301 -7.94 27.73 2.19
C ARG A 301 -7.58 27.03 0.87
N PRO A 302 -6.33 27.20 0.38
CA PRO A 302 -5.88 26.45 -0.78
C PRO A 302 -6.05 24.94 -0.56
N LYS A 303 -6.35 24.22 -1.65
CA LYS A 303 -6.49 22.77 -1.62
C LYS A 303 -6.05 22.15 -2.94
N LEU A 304 -5.50 20.95 -2.88
CA LEU A 304 -5.23 20.12 -4.04
C LEU A 304 -6.24 18.97 -4.03
N VAL A 305 -7.14 18.93 -5.01
CA VAL A 305 -8.16 17.88 -5.16
C VAL A 305 -7.62 16.84 -6.12
N VAL A 306 -7.44 15.60 -5.68
CA VAL A 306 -6.82 14.52 -6.46
C VAL A 306 -7.77 13.34 -6.54
N THR A 307 -8.17 12.96 -7.75
CA THR A 307 -8.82 11.68 -8.03
C THR A 307 -7.77 10.71 -8.56
N TYR A 308 -7.70 9.51 -8.01
CA TYR A 308 -6.75 8.49 -8.44
C TYR A 308 -7.41 7.12 -8.62
N ALA A 309 -6.69 6.16 -9.17
CA ALA A 309 -7.05 4.76 -9.24
C ALA A 309 -5.87 3.93 -8.74
N LEU A 310 -6.17 2.89 -7.98
CA LEU A 310 -5.20 1.83 -7.70
C LEU A 310 -5.39 0.75 -8.75
N ASN A 311 -4.34 0.45 -9.52
CA ASN A 311 -4.38 -0.69 -10.42
C ASN A 311 -4.38 -1.97 -9.57
N PRO A 312 -5.35 -2.89 -9.78
CA PRO A 312 -5.39 -4.12 -9.00
C PRO A 312 -4.12 -4.93 -9.26
N LEU A 313 -3.45 -5.40 -8.21
CA LEU A 313 -2.25 -6.26 -8.34
C LEU A 313 -2.58 -7.63 -8.95
N ALA A 314 -3.85 -8.03 -8.86
CA ALA A 314 -4.43 -9.17 -9.55
C ALA A 314 -5.94 -8.99 -9.70
N GLU A 315 -6.49 -9.44 -10.82
CA GLU A 315 -7.92 -9.59 -11.09
C GLU A 315 -8.32 -11.06 -11.09
N PHE A 316 -9.52 -11.38 -10.62
CA PHE A 316 -9.94 -12.76 -10.37
C PHE A 316 -11.25 -13.07 -11.10
N GLU A 317 -11.25 -14.18 -11.82
CA GLU A 317 -12.45 -14.80 -12.38
C GLU A 317 -12.76 -16.07 -11.62
N TYR A 318 -14.06 -16.37 -11.50
CA TYR A 318 -14.56 -17.51 -10.74
C TYR A 318 -15.56 -18.31 -11.56
N ASP A 319 -15.61 -19.62 -11.29
CA ASP A 319 -16.71 -20.45 -11.76
C ASP A 319 -17.99 -20.28 -10.90
N ALA A 320 -19.06 -20.96 -11.30
CA ALA A 320 -20.35 -20.93 -10.60
C ALA A 320 -20.31 -21.46 -9.15
N LEU A 321 -19.23 -22.14 -8.76
CA LEU A 321 -19.01 -22.65 -7.40
C LEU A 321 -18.08 -21.72 -6.57
N GLY A 322 -17.69 -20.56 -7.12
CA GLY A 322 -16.84 -19.59 -6.44
C GLY A 322 -15.37 -19.99 -6.38
N ARG A 323 -14.91 -20.91 -7.25
CA ARG A 323 -13.49 -21.30 -7.33
C ARG A 323 -12.78 -20.46 -8.39
N PRO A 324 -11.54 -20.01 -8.14
CA PRO A 324 -10.83 -19.14 -9.07
C PRO A 324 -10.46 -19.91 -10.34
N THR A 325 -10.96 -19.50 -11.49
CA THR A 325 -10.61 -20.08 -12.81
C THR A 325 -9.45 -19.34 -13.45
N THR A 326 -9.42 -18.01 -13.32
CA THR A 326 -8.40 -17.14 -13.90
C THR A 326 -7.95 -16.13 -12.85
N ILE A 327 -6.65 -15.86 -12.79
CA ILE A 327 -6.10 -14.74 -12.01
C ILE A 327 -5.12 -14.00 -12.91
N ALA A 328 -5.47 -12.78 -13.30
CA ALA A 328 -4.64 -11.92 -14.13
C ALA A 328 -3.84 -10.98 -13.23
N TYR A 329 -2.53 -11.20 -13.12
CA TYR A 329 -1.63 -10.38 -12.33
C TYR A 329 -1.23 -9.10 -13.09
N ALA A 330 -1.03 -8.01 -12.37
CA ALA A 330 -0.66 -6.71 -12.95
C ALA A 330 0.66 -6.71 -13.72
N ASN A 331 1.53 -7.70 -13.51
CA ASN A 331 2.76 -7.87 -14.29
C ASN A 331 2.58 -8.64 -15.61
N GLY A 332 1.33 -8.87 -16.04
CA GLY A 332 0.99 -9.54 -17.29
C GLY A 332 1.01 -11.06 -17.22
N VAL A 333 1.24 -11.65 -16.03
CA VAL A 333 1.10 -13.09 -15.84
C VAL A 333 -0.36 -13.45 -15.61
N THR A 334 -0.82 -14.54 -16.21
CA THR A 334 -2.13 -15.12 -15.97
C THR A 334 -1.98 -16.50 -15.35
N GLU A 335 -2.63 -16.73 -14.21
CA GLU A 335 -2.86 -18.05 -13.65
C GLU A 335 -4.19 -18.61 -14.14
N SER A 336 -4.18 -19.80 -14.73
CA SER A 336 -5.38 -20.51 -15.17
C SER A 336 -5.53 -21.83 -14.42
N ASN A 337 -6.69 -22.08 -13.83
CA ASN A 337 -6.98 -23.28 -13.04
C ASN A 337 -8.11 -24.09 -13.68
N GLN A 338 -7.91 -25.40 -13.77
CA GLN A 338 -8.95 -26.36 -14.17
C GLN A 338 -9.25 -27.29 -13.01
N TYR A 339 -10.53 -27.65 -12.88
CA TYR A 339 -11.03 -28.48 -11.80
C TYR A 339 -11.74 -29.71 -12.33
N ASP A 340 -11.64 -30.82 -11.61
CA ASP A 340 -12.49 -31.99 -11.83
C ASP A 340 -13.97 -31.56 -11.68
N PRO A 341 -14.84 -31.86 -12.66
CA PRO A 341 -16.22 -31.39 -12.67
C PRO A 341 -17.08 -32.02 -11.57
N ASN A 342 -16.70 -33.17 -11.03
CA ASN A 342 -17.48 -33.92 -10.04
C ASN A 342 -16.94 -33.74 -8.62
N ARG A 343 -15.62 -33.73 -8.45
CA ARG A 343 -14.93 -33.66 -7.15
C ARG A 343 -14.46 -32.25 -6.80
N GLY A 344 -14.19 -31.45 -7.82
CA GLY A 344 -13.71 -30.08 -7.68
C GLY A 344 -12.25 -29.92 -7.28
N TRP A 345 -11.46 -30.99 -7.34
CA TRP A 345 -10.02 -30.95 -7.16
C TRP A 345 -9.34 -30.32 -8.37
N ILE A 346 -8.22 -29.63 -8.14
CA ILE A 346 -7.47 -28.99 -9.21
C ILE A 346 -6.77 -30.04 -10.08
N THR A 347 -7.02 -30.05 -11.38
CA THR A 347 -6.42 -31.01 -12.32
C THR A 347 -5.29 -30.38 -13.14
N ARG A 348 -5.34 -29.05 -13.30
CA ARG A 348 -4.34 -28.26 -14.00
C ARG A 348 -4.23 -26.84 -13.43
N ARG A 349 -3.00 -26.32 -13.42
CA ARG A 349 -2.66 -24.95 -13.06
C ARG A 349 -1.55 -24.44 -13.98
N ASP A 350 -1.83 -23.41 -14.77
CA ASP A 350 -0.85 -22.78 -15.65
C ASP A 350 -0.51 -21.38 -15.15
N TYR A 351 0.75 -20.96 -15.26
CA TYR A 351 1.15 -19.55 -15.16
C TYR A 351 1.77 -19.14 -16.49
N GLN A 352 1.13 -18.20 -17.19
CA GLN A 352 1.52 -17.75 -18.53
C GLN A 352 1.84 -16.26 -18.56
N LYS A 353 2.85 -15.86 -19.33
CA LYS A 353 3.17 -14.46 -19.64
C LYS A 353 3.28 -14.32 -21.15
N ASP A 354 2.52 -13.41 -21.74
CA ASP A 354 2.51 -13.15 -23.20
C ASP A 354 2.33 -14.43 -24.05
N GLY A 355 1.42 -15.32 -23.62
CA GLY A 355 1.13 -16.60 -24.28
C GLY A 355 2.18 -17.70 -24.05
N THR A 356 3.26 -17.43 -23.34
CA THR A 356 4.29 -18.42 -22.98
C THR A 356 4.08 -18.92 -21.55
N ASN A 357 4.00 -20.23 -21.35
CA ASN A 357 3.99 -20.83 -20.01
C ASN A 357 5.32 -20.54 -19.30
N LEU A 358 5.28 -19.84 -18.16
CA LEU A 358 6.40 -19.77 -17.22
C LEU A 358 6.61 -21.13 -16.57
N PHE A 359 5.53 -21.70 -16.04
CA PHE A 359 5.43 -23.09 -15.65
C PHE A 359 3.97 -23.53 -15.55
N TYR A 360 3.74 -24.83 -15.51
CA TYR A 360 2.43 -25.39 -15.21
C TYR A 360 2.53 -26.71 -14.44
N PHE A 361 1.44 -27.01 -13.73
CA PHE A 361 1.12 -28.34 -13.25
C PHE A 361 -0.03 -28.90 -14.09
N ASN A 362 0.12 -30.12 -14.59
CA ASN A 362 -0.89 -30.76 -15.43
C ASN A 362 -1.04 -32.24 -15.05
N ASN A 363 -2.04 -32.91 -15.62
CA ASN A 363 -2.32 -34.33 -15.39
C ASN A 363 -2.34 -34.67 -13.89
N THR A 364 -2.87 -33.75 -13.08
CA THR A 364 -2.93 -33.93 -11.62
C THR A 364 -4.04 -34.90 -11.29
N THR A 365 -3.69 -36.04 -10.70
CA THR A 365 -4.63 -37.11 -10.37
C THR A 365 -4.61 -37.42 -8.88
N TYR A 366 -5.75 -37.91 -8.39
CA TYR A 366 -5.98 -38.20 -6.99
C TYR A 366 -6.53 -39.62 -6.85
N ASP A 367 -6.33 -40.23 -5.69
CA ASP A 367 -7.05 -41.44 -5.33
C ASP A 367 -8.52 -41.13 -4.95
N ASN A 368 -9.28 -42.17 -4.58
CA ASN A 368 -10.70 -42.02 -4.28
C ASN A 368 -11.01 -41.15 -3.07
N VAL A 369 -10.06 -40.99 -2.13
CA VAL A 369 -10.22 -40.19 -0.91
C VAL A 369 -9.58 -38.80 -1.02
N GLY A 370 -8.85 -38.54 -2.10
CA GLY A 370 -8.29 -37.23 -2.44
C GLY A 370 -6.81 -37.08 -2.18
N ASN A 371 -6.07 -38.16 -1.93
CA ASN A 371 -4.62 -38.09 -1.86
C ASN A 371 -4.06 -37.90 -3.27
N LEU A 372 -3.13 -36.96 -3.42
CA LEU A 372 -2.46 -36.67 -4.69
C LEU A 372 -1.66 -37.90 -5.14
N LYS A 373 -1.95 -38.50 -6.30
CA LYS A 373 -1.27 -39.69 -6.81
C LYS A 373 -0.16 -39.37 -7.80
N GLN A 374 -0.44 -38.45 -8.72
CA GLN A 374 0.49 -38.08 -9.77
C GLN A 374 0.27 -36.63 -10.17
N GLN A 375 1.35 -35.95 -10.55
CA GLN A 375 1.30 -34.63 -11.17
C GLN A 375 2.49 -34.47 -12.12
N GLU A 376 2.22 -33.87 -13.29
CA GLU A 376 3.28 -33.39 -14.17
C GLU A 376 3.61 -31.93 -13.85
N TYR A 377 4.90 -31.60 -13.86
CA TYR A 377 5.39 -30.24 -13.75
C TYR A 377 6.24 -29.89 -14.96
N LYS A 378 6.01 -28.72 -15.54
CA LYS A 378 6.79 -28.20 -16.65
C LYS A 378 7.16 -26.77 -16.38
N HIS A 379 8.45 -26.49 -16.26
CA HIS A 379 9.00 -25.15 -16.30
C HIS A 379 9.36 -24.77 -17.75
N LYS A 380 9.32 -23.47 -18.11
CA LYS A 380 9.64 -22.98 -19.46
C LYS A 380 11.01 -23.48 -19.96
N SER A 381 12.00 -23.50 -19.06
CA SER A 381 13.40 -23.81 -19.38
C SER A 381 13.79 -25.28 -19.26
N TYR A 382 12.93 -26.15 -18.69
CA TYR A 382 13.29 -27.53 -18.35
C TYR A 382 12.31 -28.54 -18.94
N PRO A 383 12.68 -29.82 -19.16
CA PRO A 383 11.75 -30.86 -19.59
C PRO A 383 10.54 -31.02 -18.67
N ILE A 384 9.53 -31.77 -19.12
CA ILE A 384 8.42 -32.17 -18.24
C ILE A 384 8.98 -33.15 -17.21
N GLU A 385 8.64 -32.94 -15.96
CA GLU A 385 8.93 -33.82 -14.82
C GLU A 385 7.65 -34.51 -14.36
N THR A 386 7.72 -35.79 -13.98
CA THR A 386 6.62 -36.52 -13.36
C THR A 386 6.89 -36.74 -11.89
N MET A 387 5.89 -36.49 -11.05
CA MET A 387 5.93 -36.69 -9.61
C MET A 387 4.84 -37.68 -9.22
N ASP A 388 5.23 -38.82 -8.69
CA ASP A 388 4.32 -39.88 -8.25
C ASP A 388 4.42 -40.08 -6.73
N TYR A 389 3.27 -40.31 -6.10
CA TYR A 389 3.13 -40.42 -4.66
C TYR A 389 2.40 -41.72 -4.32
N ASP A 390 3.07 -42.58 -3.57
CA ASP A 390 2.50 -43.82 -3.05
C ASP A 390 2.18 -43.67 -1.57
N TYR A 391 1.09 -44.29 -1.13
CA TYR A 391 0.60 -44.21 0.25
C TYR A 391 0.39 -45.61 0.82
N ASP A 392 0.44 -45.74 2.14
CA ASP A 392 -0.08 -46.91 2.83
C ASP A 392 -1.61 -46.82 3.06
N ASP A 393 -2.19 -47.86 3.65
CA ASP A 393 -3.63 -47.93 3.93
C ASP A 393 -4.12 -46.89 4.96
N LEU A 394 -3.20 -46.19 5.63
CA LEU A 394 -3.49 -45.08 6.55
C LEU A 394 -3.31 -43.71 5.87
N TYR A 395 -3.11 -43.69 4.55
CA TYR A 395 -2.90 -42.50 3.73
C TYR A 395 -1.62 -41.73 4.08
N ARG A 396 -0.61 -42.41 4.64
CA ARG A 396 0.71 -41.83 4.88
C ARG A 396 1.59 -42.05 3.66
N LEU A 397 2.29 -41.01 3.21
CA LEU A 397 3.20 -41.08 2.06
C LEU A 397 4.31 -42.10 2.33
N THR A 398 4.46 -43.12 1.50
CA THR A 398 5.50 -44.17 1.63
C THR A 398 6.61 -44.01 0.59
N GLN A 399 6.29 -43.52 -0.60
CA GLN A 399 7.28 -43.23 -1.64
C GLN A 399 6.93 -41.97 -2.41
N PHE A 400 7.97 -41.23 -2.77
CA PHE A 400 7.92 -40.19 -3.79
C PHE A 400 8.86 -40.56 -4.92
N LYS A 401 8.33 -40.67 -6.14
CA LYS A 401 9.09 -40.94 -7.35
C LYS A 401 9.15 -39.68 -8.19
N HIS A 402 10.34 -39.40 -8.72
CA HIS A 402 10.60 -38.31 -9.64
C HIS A 402 11.06 -38.93 -10.95
N ASN A 403 10.35 -38.67 -12.05
CA ASN A 403 10.59 -39.24 -13.37
C ASN A 403 10.66 -40.78 -13.34
N GLY A 404 9.70 -41.41 -12.65
CA GLY A 404 9.58 -42.86 -12.50
C GLY A 404 10.61 -43.50 -11.55
N SER A 405 11.60 -42.76 -11.07
CA SER A 405 12.62 -43.25 -10.14
C SER A 405 12.28 -42.87 -8.70
N VAL A 406 12.41 -43.81 -7.77
CA VAL A 406 12.23 -43.53 -6.34
C VAL A 406 13.25 -42.50 -5.88
N SER A 407 12.76 -41.36 -5.41
CA SER A 407 13.58 -40.23 -4.94
C SER A 407 13.55 -40.08 -3.42
N ARG A 408 12.42 -40.41 -2.78
CA ARG A 408 12.28 -40.46 -1.31
C ARG A 408 11.50 -41.70 -0.90
N ASN A 409 11.94 -42.30 0.21
CA ASN A 409 11.25 -43.40 0.90
C ASN A 409 10.95 -43.00 2.33
N TYR A 410 9.79 -43.43 2.81
CA TYR A 410 9.25 -43.11 4.11
C TYR A 410 8.72 -44.39 4.76
N ASP A 411 9.33 -44.77 5.88
CA ASP A 411 8.84 -45.88 6.69
C ASP A 411 8.37 -45.35 8.05
N TYR A 412 7.29 -45.92 8.56
CA TYR A 412 6.69 -45.50 9.82
C TYR A 412 6.67 -46.63 10.83
N ASP A 413 6.82 -46.29 12.10
CA ASP A 413 6.49 -47.20 13.20
C ASP A 413 4.95 -47.31 13.40
N PRO A 414 4.48 -48.22 14.27
CA PRO A 414 3.06 -48.34 14.58
C PRO A 414 2.42 -47.11 15.22
N ASN A 415 3.21 -46.21 15.82
CA ASN A 415 2.73 -44.95 16.40
C ASN A 415 2.64 -43.81 15.38
N GLY A 416 3.09 -44.05 14.14
CA GLY A 416 3.09 -43.06 13.07
C GLY A 416 4.33 -42.19 13.01
N ASN A 417 5.37 -42.51 13.78
CA ASN A 417 6.65 -41.82 13.70
C ASN A 417 7.42 -42.27 12.45
N LEU A 418 8.01 -41.33 11.73
CA LEU A 418 8.86 -41.61 10.57
C LEU A 418 10.20 -42.21 11.05
N ILE A 419 10.46 -43.50 10.78
CA ILE A 419 11.66 -44.22 11.22
C ILE A 419 12.74 -44.35 10.14
N THR A 420 12.36 -44.24 8.88
CA THR A 420 13.30 -44.15 7.76
C THR A 420 12.91 -42.98 6.87
N PHE A 421 13.89 -42.13 6.55
CA PHE A 421 13.74 -41.06 5.57
C PHE A 421 14.89 -41.10 4.57
N THR A 422 14.62 -41.57 3.35
CA THR A 422 15.61 -41.63 2.24
C THR A 422 16.91 -42.32 2.64
N GLY A 423 16.80 -43.49 3.28
CA GLY A 423 17.94 -44.28 3.74
C GLY A 423 18.58 -43.80 5.04
N LYS A 424 18.12 -42.68 5.63
CA LYS A 424 18.48 -42.28 6.99
C LYS A 424 17.55 -42.93 8.00
N THR A 425 18.13 -43.53 9.03
CA THR A 425 17.36 -44.05 10.18
C THR A 425 17.13 -42.93 11.18
N LEU A 426 15.86 -42.74 11.57
CA LEU A 426 15.42 -41.81 12.59
C LEU A 426 15.24 -42.58 13.91
N THR A 427 15.82 -42.07 14.99
CA THR A 427 15.80 -42.72 16.30
C THR A 427 14.94 -41.93 17.28
N TYR A 428 14.15 -42.63 18.09
CA TYR A 428 13.20 -42.02 19.02
C TYR A 428 13.45 -42.43 20.48
N GLY A 429 13.17 -41.50 21.39
CA GLY A 429 12.99 -41.77 22.81
C GLY A 429 11.71 -42.57 23.00
N ASN A 430 11.88 -43.87 23.24
CA ASN A 430 10.92 -44.97 23.18
C ASN A 430 9.62 -44.85 24.02
N GLN A 431 9.36 -43.75 24.72
CA GLN A 431 8.12 -43.54 25.49
C GLN A 431 7.33 -42.28 25.13
N ASN A 432 7.93 -41.30 24.44
CA ASN A 432 7.30 -39.98 24.20
C ASN A 432 7.20 -39.57 22.73
N ASN A 433 7.49 -40.47 21.78
CA ASN A 433 7.56 -40.15 20.34
C ASN A 433 8.52 -38.97 20.03
N GLN A 434 9.55 -38.79 20.86
CA GLN A 434 10.54 -37.72 20.73
C GLN A 434 11.67 -38.16 19.80
N LEU A 435 11.82 -37.51 18.64
CA LEU A 435 12.91 -37.78 17.71
C LEU A 435 14.25 -37.38 18.34
N THR A 436 15.08 -38.35 18.72
CA THR A 436 16.41 -38.14 19.32
C THR A 436 17.54 -38.02 18.30
N GLY A 437 17.34 -38.49 17.07
CA GLY A 437 18.30 -38.34 15.99
C GLY A 437 17.74 -38.60 14.60
N ASP A 438 18.26 -37.89 13.59
CA ASP A 438 17.83 -38.00 12.17
C ASP A 438 18.92 -38.53 11.23
N GLY A 439 19.97 -39.13 11.81
CA GLY A 439 21.17 -39.59 11.12
C GLY A 439 22.22 -38.49 10.86
N SER A 440 21.91 -37.21 11.08
CA SER A 440 22.86 -36.09 10.93
C SER A 440 22.89 -35.16 12.14
N ARG A 441 21.79 -35.07 12.89
CA ARG A 441 21.59 -34.24 14.06
C ARG A 441 21.16 -35.09 15.24
N THR A 442 21.57 -34.68 16.44
CA THR A 442 21.01 -35.17 17.71
C THR A 442 20.07 -34.12 18.29
N PHE A 443 18.99 -34.56 18.89
CA PHE A 443 17.97 -33.69 19.49
C PHE A 443 17.82 -34.04 20.97
N HIS A 444 17.83 -33.01 21.81
CA HIS A 444 17.52 -33.11 23.23
C HIS A 444 16.21 -32.39 23.51
N PHE A 445 15.51 -32.87 24.55
CA PHE A 445 14.22 -32.35 24.94
C PHE A 445 14.24 -31.97 26.42
N ASP A 446 13.59 -30.85 26.72
CA ASP A 446 13.33 -30.46 28.10
C ASP A 446 12.22 -31.31 28.74
N ALA A 447 11.97 -31.09 30.03
CA ALA A 447 10.92 -31.79 30.77
C ALA A 447 9.48 -31.50 30.25
N ALA A 448 9.29 -30.46 29.46
CA ALA A 448 8.02 -30.14 28.79
C ALA A 448 7.89 -30.79 27.41
N GLY A 449 8.91 -31.54 26.97
CA GLY A 449 8.95 -32.24 25.69
C GLY A 449 9.22 -31.34 24.49
N ARG A 450 9.80 -30.14 24.69
CA ARG A 450 10.23 -29.23 23.64
C ARG A 450 11.71 -29.47 23.32
N VAL A 451 12.11 -29.29 22.07
CA VAL A 451 13.52 -29.44 21.67
C VAL A 451 14.35 -28.31 22.31
N ASP A 452 15.19 -28.62 23.29
CA ASP A 452 16.03 -27.62 24.00
C ASP A 452 17.48 -27.60 23.51
N GLN A 453 17.87 -28.59 22.68
CA GLN A 453 19.16 -28.60 22.02
C GLN A 453 19.10 -29.37 20.70
N ILE A 454 19.77 -28.84 19.68
CA ILE A 454 20.08 -29.55 18.43
C ILE A 454 21.60 -29.59 18.30
N ASN A 455 22.17 -30.79 18.23
CA ASN A 455 23.61 -31.01 18.41
C ASN A 455 24.09 -30.35 19.71
N SER A 456 24.99 -29.37 19.63
CA SER A 456 25.45 -28.58 20.78
C SER A 456 24.74 -27.23 20.92
N THR A 457 23.87 -26.84 19.98
CA THR A 457 23.21 -25.53 19.95
C THR A 457 21.95 -25.55 20.80
N THR A 458 21.91 -24.72 21.84
CA THR A 458 20.76 -24.59 22.75
C THR A 458 19.61 -23.82 22.11
N ILE A 459 18.39 -24.24 22.45
CA ILE A 459 17.13 -23.56 22.17
C ILE A 459 16.53 -23.11 23.50
N SER A 460 16.10 -21.86 23.59
CA SER A 460 15.46 -21.33 24.79
C SER A 460 14.02 -20.93 24.51
N TYR A 461 13.17 -21.08 25.52
CA TYR A 461 11.74 -20.79 25.44
C TYR A 461 11.28 -19.86 26.56
N ASP A 462 10.27 -19.06 26.28
CA ASP A 462 9.56 -18.31 27.32
C ASP A 462 8.55 -19.19 28.10
N SER A 463 7.91 -18.60 29.10
CA SER A 463 6.86 -19.25 29.90
C SER A 463 5.57 -19.61 29.12
N ARG A 464 5.42 -19.13 27.88
CA ARG A 464 4.30 -19.42 26.98
C ARG A 464 4.67 -20.44 25.90
N ASN A 465 5.84 -21.08 26.02
CA ASN A 465 6.38 -22.05 25.06
C ASN A 465 6.78 -21.46 23.70
N ASN A 466 7.00 -20.15 23.60
CA ASN A 466 7.56 -19.54 22.38
C ASN A 466 9.09 -19.68 22.38
N MET A 467 9.68 -20.05 21.23
CA MET A 467 11.14 -20.15 21.07
C MET A 467 11.76 -18.75 21.04
N VAL A 468 12.45 -18.34 22.10
CA VAL A 468 13.06 -17.01 22.22
C VAL A 468 14.51 -16.94 21.75
N ALA A 469 15.19 -18.10 21.63
CA ALA A 469 16.53 -18.16 21.06
C ALA A 469 16.83 -19.52 20.41
N TYR A 470 17.62 -19.48 19.33
CA TYR A 470 18.29 -20.62 18.71
C TYR A 470 19.71 -20.21 18.33
N GLY A 471 20.71 -20.72 19.06
CA GLY A 471 22.09 -20.24 18.92
C GLY A 471 22.20 -18.73 19.19
N SER A 472 22.76 -17.97 18.25
CA SER A 472 22.84 -16.51 18.34
C SER A 472 21.60 -15.77 17.84
N CYS A 473 20.63 -16.47 17.25
CA CYS A 473 19.39 -15.87 16.79
C CYS A 473 18.41 -15.71 17.96
N THR A 474 17.83 -14.53 18.12
CA THR A 474 16.82 -14.25 19.17
C THR A 474 15.49 -13.80 18.58
N TYR A 475 14.41 -14.06 19.29
CA TYR A 475 13.05 -13.78 18.84
C TYR A 475 12.23 -13.10 19.95
N ALA A 476 11.26 -12.27 19.57
CA ALA A 476 10.27 -11.71 20.48
C ALA A 476 8.85 -11.92 19.93
N TYR A 477 7.89 -12.00 20.85
CA TYR A 477 6.50 -12.34 20.56
C TYR A 477 5.55 -11.36 21.22
N ASP A 478 4.39 -11.15 20.61
CA ASP A 478 3.30 -10.39 21.21
C ASP A 478 2.52 -11.22 22.24
N ALA A 479 1.46 -10.63 22.80
CA ALA A 479 0.59 -11.29 23.78
C ALA A 479 -0.22 -12.47 23.20
N PHE A 480 -0.30 -12.61 21.87
CA PHE A 480 -1.00 -13.67 21.16
C PHE A 480 -0.05 -14.78 20.67
N GLY A 481 1.25 -14.68 20.95
CA GLY A 481 2.26 -15.65 20.51
C GLY A 481 2.69 -15.46 19.05
N GLN A 482 2.40 -14.32 18.43
CA GLN A 482 2.89 -14.00 17.09
C GLN A 482 4.30 -13.40 17.18
N ARG A 483 5.21 -13.84 16.31
CA ARG A 483 6.59 -13.34 16.29
C ARG A 483 6.59 -11.90 15.78
N VAL A 484 7.09 -10.97 16.58
CA VAL A 484 7.19 -9.52 16.26
C VAL A 484 8.63 -9.05 16.02
N ARG A 485 9.63 -9.84 16.41
CA ARG A 485 11.04 -9.52 16.18
C ARG A 485 11.88 -10.77 15.95
N LYS A 486 12.86 -10.67 15.07
CA LYS A 486 13.99 -11.61 14.93
C LYS A 486 15.27 -10.79 14.91
N THR A 487 16.29 -11.23 15.64
CA THR A 487 17.65 -10.70 15.53
C THR A 487 18.60 -11.84 15.18
N GLU A 488 19.32 -11.72 14.07
CA GLU A 488 20.25 -12.73 13.54
C GLU A 488 21.49 -12.03 12.99
N LEU A 489 22.68 -12.50 13.38
CA LEU A 489 23.98 -11.93 12.94
C LEU A 489 24.10 -10.41 13.14
N GLY A 490 23.45 -9.86 14.18
CA GLY A 490 23.43 -8.42 14.47
C GLY A 490 22.35 -7.63 13.73
N SER A 491 21.67 -8.22 12.75
CA SER A 491 20.55 -7.60 12.03
C SER A 491 19.23 -7.88 12.74
N THR A 492 18.41 -6.85 12.92
CA THR A 492 17.07 -6.99 13.52
C THR A 492 15.99 -6.71 12.48
N THR A 493 15.03 -7.63 12.39
CA THR A 493 13.81 -7.51 11.60
C THR A 493 12.61 -7.49 12.54
N TYR A 494 11.75 -6.50 12.38
CA TYR A 494 10.45 -6.43 13.03
C TYR A 494 9.35 -6.92 12.09
N TYR A 495 8.35 -7.61 12.64
CA TYR A 495 7.26 -8.19 11.87
C TYR A 495 5.93 -7.56 12.25
N ILE A 496 5.16 -7.22 11.23
CA ILE A 496 3.76 -6.83 11.32
C ILE A 496 2.95 -8.05 10.88
N THR A 497 2.10 -8.57 11.76
CA THR A 497 1.32 -9.78 11.49
C THR A 497 -0.19 -9.56 11.56
N SER A 498 -0.94 -10.43 10.89
CA SER A 498 -2.38 -10.62 11.07
C SER A 498 -2.65 -12.11 11.15
N GLY A 499 -2.93 -12.59 12.37
CA GLY A 499 -2.98 -14.02 12.65
C GLY A 499 -1.62 -14.67 12.37
N SER A 500 -1.59 -15.69 11.50
CA SER A 500 -0.36 -16.37 11.10
C SER A 500 0.33 -15.76 9.88
N GLN A 501 -0.23 -14.70 9.29
CA GLN A 501 0.31 -14.06 8.09
C GLN A 501 1.22 -12.90 8.49
N VAL A 502 2.40 -12.82 7.87
CA VAL A 502 3.29 -11.66 7.97
C VAL A 502 2.84 -10.65 6.92
N LEU A 503 2.36 -9.50 7.34
CA LEU A 503 1.93 -8.41 6.46
C LEU A 503 3.09 -7.50 6.07
N ALA A 504 4.07 -7.28 6.96
CA ALA A 504 5.23 -6.47 6.65
C ALA A 504 6.45 -6.78 7.52
N GLU A 505 7.62 -6.41 7.02
CA GLU A 505 8.92 -6.49 7.68
C GLU A 505 9.56 -5.10 7.74
N TYR A 506 10.15 -4.75 8.88
CA TYR A 506 10.86 -3.48 9.08
C TYR A 506 12.26 -3.71 9.61
N THR A 507 13.17 -2.82 9.24
CA THR A 507 14.54 -2.79 9.76
C THR A 507 14.60 -2.20 11.17
N SER A 508 15.77 -2.20 11.80
CA SER A 508 15.98 -1.61 13.12
C SER A 508 15.79 -0.09 13.18
N ASN A 509 15.74 0.59 12.03
CA ASN A 509 15.61 2.04 11.91
C ASN A 509 14.20 2.45 11.43
N ASP A 510 13.20 1.58 11.65
CA ASP A 510 11.80 1.77 11.23
C ASP A 510 11.59 1.98 9.72
N ASN A 511 12.58 1.63 8.89
CA ASN A 511 12.37 1.57 7.45
C ASN A 511 11.65 0.27 7.07
N LEU A 512 10.59 0.39 6.27
CA LEU A 512 9.91 -0.74 5.64
C LEU A 512 10.92 -1.53 4.78
N ASP A 513 11.02 -2.84 5.02
CA ASP A 513 11.83 -3.76 4.22
C ASP A 513 10.98 -4.58 3.25
N ALA A 514 9.78 -5.01 3.64
CA ALA A 514 8.83 -5.70 2.77
C ALA A 514 7.39 -5.49 3.22
N GLU A 515 6.45 -5.44 2.28
CA GLU A 515 5.03 -5.64 2.53
C GLU A 515 4.52 -6.81 1.70
N TYR A 516 3.70 -7.68 2.30
CA TYR A 516 3.18 -8.90 1.70
C TYR A 516 1.69 -8.76 1.42
N ILE A 517 1.33 -8.93 0.16
CA ILE A 517 -0.04 -8.81 -0.32
C ILE A 517 -0.64 -10.20 -0.44
N TYR A 518 -1.75 -10.41 0.26
CA TYR A 518 -2.44 -11.70 0.28
C TYR A 518 -3.77 -11.66 -0.48
N ALA A 519 -4.06 -12.74 -1.20
CA ALA A 519 -5.38 -13.07 -1.70
C ALA A 519 -5.58 -14.58 -1.66
N LEU A 520 -6.81 -15.07 -1.45
CA LEU A 520 -7.10 -16.52 -1.39
C LEU A 520 -6.26 -17.28 -0.34
N GLY A 521 -5.83 -16.59 0.72
CA GLY A 521 -5.00 -17.14 1.80
C GLY A 521 -3.58 -17.51 1.38
N ARG A 522 -3.03 -16.86 0.35
CA ARG A 522 -1.64 -16.98 -0.13
C ARG A 522 -1.06 -15.60 -0.45
N ILE A 523 0.26 -15.49 -0.50
CA ILE A 523 0.93 -14.29 -1.01
C ILE A 523 0.74 -14.26 -2.53
N ILE A 524 0.30 -13.12 -3.06
CA ILE A 524 0.21 -12.86 -4.51
C ILE A 524 1.27 -11.87 -4.99
N ALA A 525 1.71 -10.96 -4.11
CA ALA A 525 2.76 -10.00 -4.40
C ALA A 525 3.50 -9.59 -3.12
N ILE A 526 4.72 -9.09 -3.27
CA ILE A 526 5.55 -8.51 -2.23
C ILE A 526 6.01 -7.14 -2.73
N LEU A 527 5.73 -6.07 -1.97
CA LEU A 527 6.30 -4.76 -2.22
C LEU A 527 7.63 -4.65 -1.48
N LYS A 528 8.69 -4.27 -2.20
CA LYS A 528 9.98 -3.89 -1.62
C LYS A 528 10.22 -2.41 -1.89
N PRO A 529 10.35 -1.56 -0.87
CA PRO A 529 10.61 -0.13 -1.06
C PRO A 529 11.83 0.13 -1.94
N GLY A 530 11.67 1.04 -2.91
CA GLY A 530 12.71 1.36 -3.90
C GLY A 530 12.96 0.29 -4.97
N ARG A 531 12.29 -0.87 -4.93
CA ARG A 531 12.41 -1.93 -5.94
C ARG A 531 11.09 -2.32 -6.63
N GLY A 532 9.95 -1.94 -6.04
CA GLY A 532 8.64 -2.21 -6.59
C GLY A 532 8.07 -3.56 -6.15
N TYR A 533 7.21 -4.15 -6.99
CA TYR A 533 6.49 -5.38 -6.69
C TYR A 533 7.18 -6.62 -7.24
N TYR A 534 7.08 -7.70 -6.47
CA TYR A 534 7.47 -9.05 -6.83
C TYR A 534 6.24 -9.95 -6.73
N TRP A 535 5.81 -10.54 -7.84
CA TRP A 535 4.66 -11.43 -7.88
C TRP A 535 5.07 -12.85 -7.49
N VAL A 536 4.21 -13.52 -6.71
CA VAL A 536 4.50 -14.82 -6.12
C VAL A 536 3.56 -15.87 -6.71
N TYR A 537 4.15 -16.91 -7.29
CA TYR A 537 3.43 -18.02 -7.91
C TYR A 537 3.65 -19.30 -7.13
N ILE A 538 2.58 -20.04 -6.92
CA ILE A 538 2.54 -21.16 -5.96
C ILE A 538 2.16 -22.50 -6.59
N ASP A 539 2.47 -23.58 -5.86
CA ASP A 539 1.92 -24.91 -6.07
C ASP A 539 0.54 -25.10 -5.41
N HIS A 540 0.03 -26.33 -5.42
CA HIS A 540 -1.27 -26.69 -4.84
C HIS A 540 -1.33 -26.60 -3.30
N LEU A 541 -0.18 -26.64 -2.61
CA LEU A 541 -0.06 -26.46 -1.15
C LEU A 541 0.22 -25.00 -0.76
N LYS A 542 0.27 -24.10 -1.75
CA LYS A 542 0.60 -22.68 -1.58
C LYS A 542 2.09 -22.42 -1.27
N SER A 543 2.96 -23.38 -1.53
CA SER A 543 4.42 -23.18 -1.48
C SER A 543 4.84 -22.29 -2.65
N THR A 544 5.72 -21.33 -2.40
CA THR A 544 6.23 -20.42 -3.44
C THR A 544 7.13 -21.17 -4.40
N ARG A 545 6.73 -21.28 -5.67
CA ARG A 545 7.48 -21.93 -6.75
C ARG A 545 8.28 -20.96 -7.60
N LEU A 546 7.76 -19.75 -7.77
CA LEU A 546 8.41 -18.73 -8.58
C LEU A 546 8.09 -17.34 -8.04
N VAL A 547 9.09 -16.47 -8.06
CA VAL A 547 8.94 -15.03 -7.77
C VAL A 547 9.41 -14.24 -9.00
N ASP A 548 8.57 -13.34 -9.52
CA ASP A 548 8.85 -12.51 -10.70
C ASP A 548 8.77 -11.02 -10.31
N GLY A 549 9.89 -10.30 -10.38
CA GLY A 549 9.99 -8.87 -10.08
C GLY A 549 10.29 -8.01 -11.31
N THR A 550 10.16 -6.69 -11.16
CA THR A 550 10.44 -5.71 -12.22
C THR A 550 11.89 -5.22 -12.30
N ASP A 551 12.76 -5.61 -11.35
CA ASP A 551 14.17 -5.21 -11.38
C ASP A 551 15.02 -6.14 -12.27
N GLU A 552 16.09 -5.60 -12.85
CA GLU A 552 17.01 -6.35 -13.73
C GLU A 552 17.78 -7.49 -13.02
N PHE A 553 17.67 -7.61 -11.68
CA PHE A 553 18.46 -8.53 -10.86
C PHE A 553 17.68 -9.74 -10.34
N GLN A 554 16.35 -9.75 -10.43
CA GLN A 554 15.47 -10.74 -9.80
C GLN A 554 14.26 -11.09 -10.68
N THR A 555 14.52 -11.40 -11.95
CA THR A 555 13.54 -12.08 -12.79
C THR A 555 13.69 -13.59 -12.59
N ASP A 556 12.60 -14.29 -12.28
CA ASP A 556 12.51 -15.77 -12.32
C ASP A 556 13.20 -16.57 -11.19
N MET A 557 13.01 -16.21 -9.91
CA MET A 557 13.51 -17.04 -8.79
C MET A 557 12.68 -18.31 -8.58
N ARG A 558 13.11 -19.42 -9.20
CA ARG A 558 12.50 -20.75 -8.99
C ARG A 558 12.86 -21.33 -7.62
N ARG A 559 11.87 -21.96 -6.97
CA ARG A 559 12.07 -22.83 -5.82
C ARG A 559 11.31 -24.13 -6.03
N ASP A 560 11.99 -25.24 -5.77
CA ASP A 560 11.39 -26.55 -5.75
C ASP A 560 11.40 -27.10 -4.33
N TYR A 561 10.49 -28.02 -4.04
CA TYR A 561 10.43 -28.68 -2.74
C TYR A 561 10.15 -30.16 -2.94
N TYR A 562 10.77 -30.97 -2.09
CA TYR A 562 10.36 -32.34 -1.82
C TYR A 562 9.10 -32.36 -0.94
N PRO A 563 8.42 -33.51 -0.83
CA PRO A 563 7.10 -33.59 -0.19
C PRO A 563 7.02 -33.08 1.26
N CYS A 564 8.11 -33.15 2.02
CA CYS A 564 8.16 -32.68 3.41
C CYS A 564 8.68 -31.22 3.54
N GLY A 565 8.82 -30.52 2.42
CA GLY A 565 9.22 -29.11 2.38
C GLY A 565 10.73 -28.89 2.30
N GLU A 566 11.54 -29.93 2.14
CA GLU A 566 12.97 -29.75 1.86
C GLU A 566 13.14 -29.09 0.48
N GLN A 567 13.89 -27.99 0.43
CA GLN A 567 14.14 -27.23 -0.80
C GLN A 567 15.24 -27.85 -1.66
#